data_AF-A0A6S7FQ96-F1
#
_entry.id   AF-A0A6S7FQ96-F1
#
_cell.length_a   1.000
_cell.length_b   1.000
_cell.length_c   1.000
_cell.angle_alpha   90.00
_cell.angle_beta   90.00
_cell.angle_gamma   90.00
#
_symmetry.space_group_name_H-M   'P 1'
#
loop_
_entity.id
_entity.type
_entity.pdbx_description
1 polymer ?
#
loop_
_entity_poly.entity_id
_entity_poly.type
_entity_poly.pdbx_seq_one_letter_code
_entity_poly.pdbx_strand_id
1 'polypeptide(L)'
;IQTLEKQVQILTNLVHAQSNIVSKFSCSKGSSGSNTASECISKVADQAKKIAKLEKDLNSLQTTVSAHVSDQWPSGSYCILASGNCPAGFSLCSGYMKAISLYAGSAYYMKQATFGDSKIQCHGRCGQYGHWTGELYINACCK
;
A
#
# COMPACT_ATOMS: atom_id res chain seq x y z
N ILE A 1 -0.62 -0.23 6.79
CA ILE A 1 -0.46 0.55 8.04
C ILE A 1 0.83 1.37 8.01
N GLN A 2 2.02 0.76 7.94
CA GLN A 2 3.31 1.49 7.95
C GLN A 2 3.49 2.55 6.84
N THR A 3 2.94 2.33 5.65
CA THR A 3 3.01 3.31 4.54
C THR A 3 2.11 4.52 4.78
N LEU A 4 0.96 4.32 5.43
CA LEU A 4 0.01 5.39 5.77
C LEU A 4 0.53 6.24 6.93
N GLU A 5 1.12 5.63 7.95
CA GLU A 5 1.76 6.35 9.07
C GLU A 5 2.91 7.24 8.58
N LYS A 6 3.70 6.77 7.61
CA LYS A 6 4.75 7.58 6.98
C LYS A 6 4.18 8.76 6.20
N GLN A 7 3.08 8.58 5.48
CA GLN A 7 2.44 9.68 4.74
C GLN A 7 1.84 10.73 5.68
N VAL A 8 1.17 10.31 6.76
CA VAL A 8 0.65 11.23 7.79
C VAL A 8 1.79 12.01 8.47
N GLN A 9 2.90 11.36 8.80
CA GLN A 9 4.04 12.04 9.43
C GLN A 9 4.70 13.07 8.51
N ILE A 10 4.86 12.76 7.22
CA ILE A 10 5.39 13.71 6.23
C ILE A 10 4.47 14.94 6.12
N LEU A 11 3.16 14.72 6.10
CA LEU A 11 2.17 15.79 6.00
C LEU A 11 2.16 16.69 7.25
N THR A 12 2.19 16.12 8.44
CA THR A 12 2.29 16.88 9.70
C THR A 12 3.55 17.75 9.75
N ASN A 13 4.68 17.22 9.28
CA ASN A 13 5.93 17.97 9.23
C ASN A 13 5.88 19.14 8.22
N LEU A 14 5.19 18.97 7.09
CA LEU A 14 4.97 20.03 6.10
C LEU A 14 4.10 21.17 6.64
N VAL A 15 3.03 20.84 7.37
CA VAL A 15 2.14 21.84 8.00
C VAL A 15 2.90 22.64 9.07
N HIS A 16 3.68 21.97 9.93
CA HIS A 16 4.51 22.65 10.92
C HIS A 16 5.60 23.54 10.29
N ALA A 17 6.22 23.09 9.20
CA ALA A 17 7.19 23.91 8.46
C ALA A 17 6.55 25.17 7.88
N GLN A 18 5.31 25.09 7.38
CA GLN A 18 4.58 26.25 6.84
C GLN A 18 4.17 27.24 7.94
N SER A 19 3.71 26.77 9.09
CA SER A 19 3.39 27.62 10.25
C SER A 19 4.61 28.44 10.72
N ASN A 20 5.80 27.84 10.70
CA ASN A 20 7.06 28.50 11.05
C ASN A 20 7.59 29.50 9.99
N ILE A 21 7.17 29.36 8.73
CA ILE A 21 7.50 30.31 7.67
C ILE A 21 6.64 31.57 7.80
N VAL A 22 5.35 31.42 8.14
CA VAL A 22 4.42 32.53 8.38
C VAL A 22 4.88 33.42 9.55
N SER A 23 5.41 32.84 10.62
CA SER A 23 5.92 33.61 11.77
C SER A 23 7.24 34.33 11.52
N LYS A 24 7.97 34.00 10.44
CA LYS A 24 9.26 34.61 10.08
C LYS A 24 9.16 35.67 8.98
N PHE A 25 7.98 35.97 8.46
CA PHE A 25 7.79 37.06 7.51
C PHE A 25 7.79 38.42 8.22
N SER A 26 8.97 39.02 8.39
CA SER A 26 9.11 40.46 8.61
C SER A 26 9.13 41.17 7.24
N CYS A 27 8.09 41.97 6.90
CA CYS A 27 8.13 42.81 5.69
C CYS A 27 9.21 43.91 5.91
N SER A 28 10.45 43.69 5.47
CA SER A 28 11.52 44.70 5.50
C SER A 28 11.36 45.69 4.34
N LYS A 29 11.42 47.00 4.63
CA LYS A 29 11.31 48.07 3.63
C LYS A 29 12.48 47.99 2.63
N GLY A 30 12.17 47.69 1.37
CA GLY A 30 13.06 47.96 0.25
C GLY A 30 13.03 49.45 -0.11
N SER A 31 14.21 50.05 -0.28
CA SER A 31 14.38 51.41 -0.78
C SER A 31 13.79 51.53 -2.20
N SER A 32 12.95 52.54 -2.42
CA SER A 32 12.38 52.94 -3.72
C SER A 32 11.35 52.00 -4.37
N GLY A 33 10.07 52.18 -4.03
CA GLY A 33 8.93 51.59 -4.73
C GLY A 33 7.75 51.33 -3.79
N SER A 34 6.72 52.19 -3.84
CA SER A 34 5.54 52.16 -2.97
C SER A 34 4.67 50.91 -3.19
N ASN A 35 4.99 49.82 -2.50
CA ASN A 35 4.02 48.79 -2.15
C ASN A 35 3.59 49.07 -0.72
N THR A 36 2.42 49.70 -0.56
CA THR A 36 1.90 50.13 0.74
C THR A 36 1.69 48.91 1.64
N ALA A 37 1.75 49.08 2.96
CA ALA A 37 1.52 48.00 3.92
C ALA A 37 0.23 47.19 3.64
N SER A 38 -0.75 47.80 2.97
CA SER A 38 -1.99 47.15 2.50
C SER A 38 -1.75 46.02 1.50
N GLU A 39 -0.68 46.08 0.67
CA GLU A 39 -0.34 45.02 -0.29
C GLU A 39 0.37 43.83 0.39
N CYS A 40 1.15 44.06 1.46
CA CYS A 40 1.67 42.96 2.30
C CYS A 40 0.50 42.28 3.03
N ILE A 41 -0.44 43.07 3.57
CA ILE A 41 -1.62 42.57 4.30
C ILE A 41 -2.54 41.74 3.38
N SER A 42 -2.78 42.17 2.14
CA SER A 42 -3.63 41.43 1.20
C SER A 42 -3.01 40.08 0.80
N LYS A 43 -1.70 40.04 0.53
CA LYS A 43 -0.98 38.79 0.21
C LYS A 43 -0.97 37.80 1.36
N VAL A 44 -0.81 38.28 2.61
CA VAL A 44 -0.89 37.43 3.81
C VAL A 44 -2.30 36.88 4.00
N ALA A 45 -3.34 37.70 3.81
CA ALA A 45 -4.73 37.25 3.88
C ALA A 45 -5.05 36.19 2.81
N ASP A 46 -4.52 36.33 1.59
CA ASP A 46 -4.73 35.35 0.51
C ASP A 46 -4.00 34.03 0.76
N GLN A 47 -2.81 34.08 1.36
CA GLN A 47 -2.10 32.87 1.78
C GLN A 47 -2.82 32.17 2.93
N ALA A 48 -3.34 32.90 3.92
CA ALA A 48 -4.13 32.33 5.00
C ALA A 48 -5.40 31.63 4.48
N LYS A 49 -6.08 32.20 3.46
CA LYS A 49 -7.22 31.54 2.79
C LYS A 49 -6.81 30.25 2.07
N LYS A 50 -5.65 30.22 1.42
CA LYS A 50 -5.13 29.02 0.76
C LYS A 50 -4.78 27.93 1.78
N ILE A 51 -4.20 28.30 2.93
CA ILE A 51 -3.90 27.37 4.03
C ILE A 51 -5.19 26.76 4.59
N ALA A 52 -6.18 27.60 4.93
CA ALA A 52 -7.46 27.12 5.43
C ALA A 52 -8.19 26.20 4.44
N LYS A 53 -8.04 26.47 3.14
CA LYS A 53 -8.57 25.59 2.08
C LYS A 53 -7.83 24.25 2.02
N LEU A 54 -6.50 24.27 2.07
CA LEU A 54 -5.69 23.05 2.09
C LEU A 54 -5.97 22.19 3.33
N GLU A 55 -6.15 22.80 4.50
CA GLU A 55 -6.54 22.08 5.72
C GLU A 55 -7.91 21.40 5.57
N LYS A 56 -8.87 22.09 4.96
CA LYS A 56 -10.19 21.53 4.68
C LYS A 56 -10.11 20.35 3.69
N ASP A 57 -9.34 20.51 2.62
CA ASP A 57 -9.15 19.47 1.61
C ASP A 57 -8.43 18.25 2.22
N LEU A 58 -7.46 18.48 3.12
CA LEU A 58 -6.75 17.42 3.85
C LEU A 58 -7.69 16.66 4.79
N ASN A 59 -8.53 17.35 5.57
CA ASN A 59 -9.51 16.71 6.45
C ASN A 59 -10.56 15.90 5.66
N SER A 60 -10.99 16.43 4.51
CA SER A 60 -11.90 15.73 3.60
C SER A 60 -11.27 14.45 3.04
N LEU A 61 -10.01 14.52 2.61
CA LEU A 61 -9.28 13.37 2.10
C LEU A 61 -9.03 12.33 3.19
N GLN A 62 -8.63 12.76 4.39
CA GLN A 62 -8.44 11.87 5.54
C GLN A 62 -9.73 11.11 5.89
N THR A 63 -10.87 11.80 5.86
CA THR A 63 -12.19 11.20 6.11
C THR A 63 -12.56 10.20 5.01
N THR A 64 -12.33 10.56 3.74
CA THR A 64 -12.62 9.71 2.60
C THR A 64 -11.75 8.46 2.59
N VAL A 65 -10.45 8.61 2.85
CA VAL A 65 -9.51 7.50 2.98
C VAL A 65 -9.91 6.63 4.15
N SER A 66 -10.17 7.18 5.33
CA SER A 66 -10.59 6.38 6.50
C SER A 66 -11.90 5.62 6.27
N ALA A 67 -12.83 6.19 5.47
CA ALA A 67 -14.06 5.50 5.07
C ALA A 67 -13.82 4.39 4.01
N HIS A 68 -12.81 4.54 3.15
CA HIS A 68 -12.47 3.56 2.11
C HIS A 68 -11.43 2.53 2.57
N VAL A 69 -10.70 2.80 3.65
CA VAL A 69 -9.92 1.82 4.41
C VAL A 69 -10.81 1.18 5.47
N SER A 70 -12.07 0.91 5.13
CA SER A 70 -12.83 -0.06 5.92
C SER A 70 -12.04 -1.36 5.89
N ASP A 71 -11.88 -2.02 7.05
CA ASP A 71 -11.32 -3.38 7.19
C ASP A 71 -12.12 -4.46 6.40
N GLN A 72 -13.04 -4.02 5.54
CA GLN A 72 -13.94 -4.79 4.72
C GLN A 72 -13.38 -4.90 3.32
N TRP A 73 -12.90 -6.10 3.05
CA TRP A 73 -12.71 -6.69 1.73
C TRP A 73 -13.82 -6.35 0.72
N PRO A 74 -13.48 -6.03 -0.54
CA PRO A 74 -14.46 -5.67 -1.57
C PRO A 74 -15.52 -6.76 -1.75
N SER A 75 -16.71 -6.36 -2.19
CA SER A 75 -17.79 -7.29 -2.53
C SER A 75 -17.40 -8.15 -3.73
N GLY A 76 -17.76 -9.43 -3.70
CA GLY A 76 -17.52 -10.39 -4.79
C GLY A 76 -16.98 -11.71 -4.26
N SER A 77 -16.75 -12.65 -5.19
CA SER A 77 -16.14 -13.95 -4.91
C SER A 77 -14.72 -14.01 -5.41
N TYR A 78 -13.80 -14.34 -4.51
CA TYR A 78 -12.38 -14.45 -4.85
C TYR A 78 -11.63 -15.28 -3.81
N CYS A 79 -10.47 -15.76 -4.23
CA CYS A 79 -9.56 -16.50 -3.39
C CYS A 79 -8.21 -15.79 -3.32
N ILE A 80 -7.62 -15.75 -2.13
CA ILE A 80 -6.26 -15.28 -1.90
C ILE A 80 -5.40 -16.45 -1.44
N LEU A 81 -4.10 -16.46 -1.75
CA LEU A 81 -3.21 -17.52 -1.29
C LEU A 81 -3.13 -17.53 0.25
N ALA A 82 -3.32 -18.69 0.85
CA ALA A 82 -3.31 -18.85 2.30
C ALA A 82 -1.88 -18.79 2.85
N SER A 83 -1.75 -18.25 4.06
CA SER A 83 -0.50 -18.17 4.82
C SER A 83 -0.83 -18.15 6.32
N GLY A 84 -1.18 -19.32 6.86
CA GLY A 84 -1.79 -19.48 8.17
C GLY A 84 -3.32 -19.39 8.13
N ASN A 85 -3.90 -18.92 9.23
CA ASN A 85 -5.36 -18.82 9.36
C ASN A 85 -5.96 -17.83 8.35
N CYS A 86 -7.13 -18.17 7.81
CA CYS A 86 -7.83 -17.29 6.90
C CYS A 86 -8.37 -16.03 7.61
N PRO A 87 -8.35 -14.86 6.94
CA PRO A 87 -8.99 -13.66 7.47
C PRO A 87 -10.48 -13.88 7.75
N ALA A 88 -11.04 -13.07 8.65
CA ALA A 88 -12.47 -13.12 8.95
C ALA A 88 -13.32 -12.99 7.67
N GLY A 89 -14.31 -13.87 7.53
CA GLY A 89 -15.18 -13.92 6.34
C GLY A 89 -14.63 -14.75 5.18
N PHE A 90 -13.46 -15.37 5.31
CA PHE A 90 -12.93 -16.34 4.35
C PHE A 90 -12.91 -17.74 4.94
N SER A 91 -13.06 -18.73 4.06
CA SER A 91 -12.88 -20.14 4.39
C SER A 91 -11.62 -20.69 3.74
N LEU A 92 -10.91 -21.57 4.43
CA LEU A 92 -9.75 -22.26 3.87
C LEU A 92 -10.23 -23.27 2.82
N CYS A 93 -9.63 -23.21 1.64
CA CYS A 93 -9.80 -24.15 0.56
C CYS A 93 -8.42 -24.68 0.15
N SER A 94 -8.29 -26.00 0.03
CA SER A 94 -7.03 -26.64 -0.29
C SER A 94 -7.23 -27.68 -1.39
N GLY A 95 -6.24 -27.81 -2.27
CA GLY A 95 -6.19 -28.85 -3.28
C GLY A 95 -4.76 -29.19 -3.64
N TYR A 96 -4.59 -30.33 -4.30
CA TYR A 96 -3.30 -30.72 -4.83
C TYR A 96 -3.42 -31.49 -6.15
N MET A 97 -2.36 -31.42 -6.94
CA MET A 97 -2.11 -32.26 -8.09
C MET A 97 -0.77 -32.96 -7.87
N LYS A 98 -0.78 -34.28 -7.90
CA LYS A 98 0.41 -35.12 -7.68
C LYS A 98 0.76 -35.88 -8.96
N ALA A 99 2.02 -36.29 -9.06
CA ALA A 99 2.54 -37.01 -10.22
C ALA A 99 2.18 -36.28 -11.52
N ILE A 100 2.63 -35.03 -11.66
CA ILE A 100 2.55 -34.27 -12.90
C ILE A 100 3.69 -34.73 -13.80
N SER A 101 3.36 -35.12 -15.04
CA SER A 101 4.37 -35.46 -16.05
C SER A 101 5.03 -34.20 -16.59
N LEU A 102 6.36 -34.16 -16.56
CA LEU A 102 7.18 -33.07 -17.07
C LEU A 102 8.11 -33.59 -18.16
N TYR A 103 8.53 -32.71 -19.06
CA TYR A 103 9.48 -33.07 -20.11
C TYR A 103 10.80 -33.62 -19.57
N ALA A 104 11.35 -33.05 -18.49
CA ALA A 104 12.48 -33.64 -17.76
C ALA A 104 12.43 -33.28 -16.28
N GLY A 105 12.89 -34.20 -15.42
CA GLY A 105 12.96 -33.99 -13.97
C GLY A 105 14.17 -33.17 -13.51
N SER A 106 14.40 -32.02 -14.13
CA SER A 106 15.51 -31.13 -13.83
C SER A 106 15.05 -29.78 -13.27
N ALA A 107 15.96 -29.06 -12.64
CA ALA A 107 15.71 -27.72 -12.10
C ALA A 107 15.33 -26.68 -13.18
N TYR A 108 15.58 -26.99 -14.46
CA TYR A 108 15.21 -26.13 -15.58
C TYR A 108 13.70 -26.18 -15.88
N TYR A 109 13.07 -27.34 -15.76
CA TYR A 109 11.63 -27.52 -16.03
C TYR A 109 10.78 -27.44 -14.75
N MET A 110 11.38 -27.64 -13.58
CA MET A 110 10.68 -27.52 -12.31
C MET A 110 11.58 -26.93 -11.24
N LYS A 111 11.14 -25.82 -10.68
CA LYS A 111 11.74 -25.20 -9.52
C LYS A 111 10.83 -25.40 -8.32
N GLN A 112 11.32 -26.12 -7.32
CA GLN A 112 10.59 -26.25 -6.05
C GLN A 112 10.51 -24.89 -5.36
N ALA A 113 9.35 -24.58 -4.80
CA ALA A 113 9.09 -23.32 -4.12
C ALA A 113 7.98 -23.48 -3.09
N THR A 114 8.01 -22.66 -2.05
CA THR A 114 6.92 -22.51 -1.08
C THR A 114 6.46 -21.05 -1.12
N PHE A 115 5.15 -20.82 -1.09
CA PHE A 115 4.56 -19.48 -1.10
C PHE A 115 3.29 -19.50 -0.24
N GLY A 116 3.37 -18.84 0.91
CA GLY A 116 2.40 -19.05 1.98
C GLY A 116 2.40 -20.53 2.40
N ASP A 117 1.21 -21.11 2.48
CA ASP A 117 1.01 -22.54 2.77
C ASP A 117 0.99 -23.41 1.50
N SER A 118 1.10 -22.80 0.32
CA SER A 118 1.15 -23.50 -0.97
C SER A 118 2.58 -23.89 -1.35
N LYS A 119 2.74 -24.89 -2.21
CA LYS A 119 4.06 -25.33 -2.66
C LYS A 119 4.06 -26.02 -4.02
N ILE A 120 5.18 -25.89 -4.71
CA ILE A 120 5.58 -26.70 -5.85
C ILE A 120 6.74 -27.57 -5.38
N GLN A 121 6.64 -28.88 -5.55
CA GLN A 121 7.70 -29.79 -5.13
C GLN A 121 7.87 -30.96 -6.09
N CYS A 122 8.99 -31.66 -5.95
CA CYS A 122 9.22 -32.92 -6.65
C CYS A 122 8.56 -34.06 -5.88
N HIS A 123 7.96 -35.00 -6.61
CA HIS A 123 7.62 -36.31 -6.11
C HIS A 123 8.91 -37.10 -5.86
N GLY A 124 9.27 -37.30 -4.58
CA GLY A 124 10.60 -37.82 -4.21
C GLY A 124 11.74 -36.87 -4.55
N ARG A 125 12.91 -37.40 -4.92
CA ARG A 125 13.99 -36.58 -5.48
C ARG A 125 13.63 -36.18 -6.91
N CYS A 126 13.94 -34.95 -7.32
CA CYS A 126 13.64 -34.49 -8.68
C CYS A 126 14.28 -35.40 -9.73
N GLY A 127 13.46 -35.97 -10.63
CA GLY A 127 13.91 -36.90 -11.65
C GLY A 127 14.06 -38.37 -11.20
N GLN A 128 13.81 -38.68 -9.92
CA GLN A 128 13.86 -40.06 -9.39
C GLN A 128 12.95 -41.03 -10.15
N TYR A 129 11.79 -40.54 -10.61
CA TYR A 129 10.76 -41.33 -11.28
C TYR A 129 10.58 -40.91 -12.75
N GLY A 130 11.66 -40.41 -13.37
CA GLY A 130 11.63 -39.92 -14.74
C GLY A 130 10.72 -38.70 -14.91
N HIS A 131 9.75 -38.79 -15.81
CA HIS A 131 8.88 -37.68 -16.18
C HIS A 131 7.81 -37.37 -15.14
N TRP A 132 7.36 -38.35 -14.35
CA TRP A 132 6.27 -38.20 -13.38
C TRP A 132 6.77 -37.68 -12.03
N THR A 133 7.28 -36.45 -12.04
CA THR A 133 8.02 -35.91 -10.89
C THR A 133 7.40 -34.65 -10.29
N GLY A 134 6.43 -33.99 -10.92
CA GLY A 134 5.90 -32.71 -10.42
C GLY A 134 4.76 -32.88 -9.40
N GLU A 135 4.73 -32.04 -8.38
CA GLU A 135 3.57 -31.88 -7.50
C GLU A 135 3.27 -30.40 -7.24
N LEU A 136 1.98 -30.06 -7.21
CA LEU A 136 1.47 -28.74 -6.90
C LEU A 136 0.45 -28.85 -5.76
N TYR A 137 0.66 -28.08 -4.71
CA TYR A 137 -0.26 -27.94 -3.58
C TYR A 137 -0.68 -26.49 -3.50
N ILE A 138 -1.98 -26.23 -3.58
CA ILE A 138 -2.56 -24.89 -3.49
C ILE A 138 -3.45 -24.83 -2.25
N ASN A 139 -3.13 -23.89 -1.37
CA ASN A 139 -3.94 -23.48 -0.23
C ASN A 139 -4.36 -22.03 -0.44
N ALA A 140 -5.66 -21.78 -0.36
CA ALA A 140 -6.24 -20.47 -0.56
C ALA A 140 -7.34 -20.19 0.46
N CYS A 141 -7.53 -18.92 0.81
CA CYS A 141 -8.68 -18.45 1.56
C CYS A 141 -9.68 -17.89 0.56
N CYS A 142 -10.88 -18.46 0.50
CA CYS A 142 -11.93 -18.07 -0.45
C CYS A 142 -13.15 -17.47 0.27
N LYS A 143 -13.79 -16.50 -0.39
CA LYS A 143 -15.03 -15.84 0.03
C LYS A 143 -16.03 -15.87 -1.12
#